data_AF-A0A928UCJ6-F1
#
_entry.id   AF-A0A928UCJ6-F1
#
_cell.length_a   1.000
_cell.length_b   1.000
_cell.length_c   1.000
_cell.angle_alpha   90.00
_cell.angle_beta   90.00
_cell.angle_gamma   90.00
#
_symmetry.space_group_name_H-M   'P 1'
#
loop_
_entity.id
_entity.type
_entity.pdbx_description
1 polymer ?
#
loop_
_entity_poly.entity_id
_entity_poly.type
_entity_poly.pdbx_seq_one_letter_code
_entity_poly.pdbx_strand_id
1 'polypeptide(L)'
;MAKKILDPIHPGEILMEEFLKPMGISQYRLAKDINVPARRINEIVQGKRSVTPDTALRLSRFFGLSERFWINLQARYDLEIEKDRLKNRLDEEVHVYTSAM
;
A
#
# COMPACT_ATOMS: atom_id res chain seq x y z
N MET A 1 22.41 -3.45 -19.44
CA MET A 1 21.95 -2.26 -18.68
C MET A 1 21.37 -2.76 -17.37
N ALA A 2 21.89 -2.32 -16.22
CA ALA A 2 21.35 -2.72 -14.92
C ALA A 2 19.91 -2.19 -14.80
N LYS A 3 18.96 -3.08 -14.53
CA LYS A 3 17.56 -2.72 -14.30
C LYS A 3 17.54 -1.77 -13.10
N LYS A 4 17.21 -0.49 -13.32
CA LYS A 4 17.04 0.48 -12.24
C LYS A 4 15.91 -0.06 -11.35
N ILE A 5 16.26 -0.55 -10.17
CA ILE A 5 15.29 -0.97 -9.17
C ILE A 5 14.64 0.32 -8.70
N LEU A 6 13.39 0.54 -9.09
CA LEU A 6 12.59 1.63 -8.55
C LEU A 6 12.16 1.22 -7.15
N ASP A 7 12.24 2.15 -6.20
CA ASP A 7 11.78 1.90 -4.85
C ASP A 7 10.30 1.50 -4.86
N PRO A 8 9.87 0.56 -3.99
CA PRO A 8 8.47 0.17 -3.90
C PRO A 8 7.58 1.37 -3.57
N ILE A 9 6.49 1.55 -4.33
CA ILE A 9 5.58 2.68 -4.17
C ILE A 9 4.60 2.37 -3.04
N HIS A 10 4.68 3.13 -1.95
CA HIS A 10 3.75 2.98 -0.84
C HIS A 10 2.33 3.44 -1.23
N PRO A 11 1.24 2.77 -0.80
CA PRO A 11 -0.13 3.17 -1.16
C PRO A 11 -0.49 4.61 -0.75
N GLY A 12 0.16 5.14 0.28
CA GLY A 12 0.02 6.52 0.70
C GLY A 12 0.57 7.56 -0.27
N GLU A 13 1.58 7.21 -1.08
CA GLU A 13 2.05 8.05 -2.18
C GLU A 13 0.98 8.15 -3.26
N ILE A 14 0.39 7.01 -3.64
CA ILE A 14 -0.74 6.96 -4.59
C ILE A 14 -1.93 7.76 -4.05
N LEU A 15 -2.29 7.59 -2.78
CA LEU A 15 -3.35 8.37 -2.14
C LEU A 15 -3.08 9.88 -2.25
N MET A 16 -1.84 10.32 -2.06
CA MET A 16 -1.49 11.74 -2.15
C MET A 16 -1.50 12.26 -3.60
N GLU A 17 -0.75 11.60 -4.48
CA GLU A 17 -0.47 12.09 -5.83
C GLU A 17 -1.65 11.89 -6.80
N GLU A 18 -2.37 10.78 -6.68
CA GLU A 18 -3.42 10.40 -7.64
C GLU A 18 -4.83 10.79 -7.18
N PHE A 19 -5.02 11.06 -5.88
CA PHE A 19 -6.34 11.39 -5.31
C PHE A 19 -6.36 12.76 -4.64
N LEU A 20 -5.57 12.95 -3.57
CA LEU A 20 -5.68 14.16 -2.75
C LEU A 20 -5.28 15.43 -3.50
N LYS A 21 -4.12 15.43 -4.17
CA LYS A 21 -3.65 16.59 -4.94
C LYS A 21 -4.58 16.94 -6.11
N PRO A 22 -4.97 16.01 -7.01
CA PRO A 22 -5.83 16.34 -8.15
C PRO A 22 -7.22 16.79 -7.73
N MET A 23 -7.74 16.29 -6.61
CA MET A 23 -9.07 16.65 -6.10
C MET A 23 -9.06 17.89 -5.20
N GLY A 24 -7.89 18.46 -4.87
CA GLY A 24 -7.77 19.57 -3.93
C GLY A 24 -8.24 19.22 -2.51
N ILE A 25 -8.12 17.95 -2.10
CA ILE A 25 -8.54 17.48 -0.77
C ILE A 25 -7.32 17.44 0.15
N SER A 26 -7.41 18.11 1.31
CA SER A 26 -6.35 18.02 2.32
C SER A 26 -6.41 16.69 3.07
N GLN A 27 -5.27 16.20 3.58
CA GLN A 27 -5.22 15.01 4.44
C GLN A 27 -6.16 15.14 5.65
N TYR A 28 -6.25 16.34 6.24
CA TYR A 28 -7.14 16.63 7.35
C TYR A 28 -8.62 16.49 6.96
N ARG A 29 -9.01 17.05 5.79
CA ARG A 29 -10.37 16.92 5.27
C ARG A 29 -10.71 15.45 5.04
N LEU A 30 -9.85 14.69 4.35
CA LEU A 30 -10.07 13.26 4.15
C LEU A 30 -10.27 12.53 5.49
N ALA A 31 -9.39 12.78 6.47
CA ALA A 31 -9.48 12.12 7.77
C ALA A 31 -10.82 12.39 8.47
N LYS A 32 -11.29 13.64 8.43
CA LYS A 32 -12.59 14.03 8.98
C LYS A 32 -13.74 13.34 8.24
N ASP A 33 -13.72 13.36 6.92
CA ASP A 33 -14.80 12.83 6.08
C ASP A 33 -14.91 11.30 6.17
N ILE A 34 -13.80 10.58 6.41
CA ILE A 34 -13.81 9.12 6.62
C ILE A 34 -13.82 8.69 8.09
N ASN A 35 -14.00 9.66 9.00
CA ASN A 35 -14.11 9.47 10.45
C ASN A 35 -12.92 8.70 11.06
N VAL A 36 -11.70 9.20 10.85
CA VAL A 36 -10.46 8.68 11.44
C VAL A 36 -9.58 9.82 11.97
N PRO A 37 -8.65 9.57 12.92
CA PRO A 37 -7.70 10.57 13.35
C PRO A 37 -6.83 11.07 12.17
N ALA A 38 -6.60 12.38 12.06
CA ALA A 38 -5.78 12.98 11.00
C ALA A 38 -4.35 12.38 10.94
N ARG A 39 -3.80 12.03 12.11
CA ARG A 39 -2.51 11.34 12.23
C ARG A 39 -2.45 10.05 11.42
N ARG A 40 -3.56 9.30 11.34
CA ARG A 40 -3.62 8.05 10.57
C ARG A 40 -3.35 8.30 9.09
N ILE A 41 -4.03 9.28 8.50
CA ILE A 41 -3.85 9.64 7.07
C ILE A 41 -2.46 10.21 6.83
N ASN A 42 -1.97 11.04 7.75
CA ASN A 42 -0.62 11.59 7.66
C ASN A 42 0.46 10.50 7.65
N GLU A 43 0.39 9.54 8.57
CA GLU A 43 1.33 8.42 8.62
C GLU A 43 1.23 7.52 7.39
N ILE A 44 0.02 7.30 6.84
CA ILE A 44 -0.16 6.55 5.59
C ILE A 44 0.53 7.27 4.43
N VAL A 45 0.25 8.55 4.23
CA VAL A 45 0.87 9.35 3.15
C VAL A 45 2.39 9.42 3.29
N GLN A 46 2.91 9.44 4.52
CA GLN A 46 4.36 9.42 4.79
C GLN A 46 5.00 8.03 4.66
N GLY A 47 4.24 6.98 4.31
CA GLY A 47 4.77 5.62 4.23
C GLY A 47 5.09 4.97 5.57
N LYS A 48 4.62 5.54 6.68
CA LYS A 48 4.89 5.08 8.06
C LYS A 48 3.82 4.14 8.60
N ARG A 49 2.68 4.02 7.90
CA ARG A 49 1.55 3.19 8.31
C ARG A 49 0.92 2.54 7.09
N SER A 50 0.69 1.24 7.18
CA SER A 50 -0.02 0.46 6.16
C SER A 50 -1.51 0.83 6.06
N VAL A 51 -2.07 0.64 4.88
CA VAL A 51 -3.51 0.64 4.64
C VAL A 51 -4.11 -0.69 5.13
N THR A 52 -4.82 -0.65 6.26
CA THR A 52 -5.53 -1.80 6.82
C THR A 52 -6.88 -2.04 6.12
N PRO A 53 -7.54 -3.20 6.31
CA PRO A 53 -8.90 -3.43 5.81
C PRO A 53 -9.93 -2.38 6.26
N ASP A 54 -9.86 -1.90 7.51
CA ASP A 54 -10.71 -0.79 8.00
C ASP A 54 -10.49 0.49 7.19
N THR A 55 -9.22 0.88 6.98
CA THR A 55 -8.92 2.05 6.15
C THR A 55 -9.35 1.84 4.70
N ALA A 56 -9.13 0.66 4.12
CA ALA A 56 -9.52 0.35 2.75
C ALA A 56 -11.04 0.51 2.55
N LEU A 57 -11.87 -0.06 3.43
CA LEU A 57 -13.33 0.08 3.37
C LEU A 57 -13.77 1.56 3.45
N ARG A 58 -13.11 2.35 4.30
CA ARG A 58 -13.39 3.78 4.46
C ARG A 58 -13.01 4.59 3.23
N LEU A 59 -11.80 4.39 2.68
CA LEU A 59 -11.35 5.06 1.46
C LEU A 59 -12.23 4.65 0.27
N SER A 60 -12.60 3.37 0.18
CA SER A 60 -13.52 2.86 -0.83
C SER A 60 -14.88 3.52 -0.80
N ARG A 61 -15.46 3.65 0.38
CA ARG A 61 -16.75 4.35 0.54
C ARG A 61 -16.65 5.81 0.14
N PHE A 62 -15.53 6.47 0.43
CA PHE A 62 -15.31 7.89 0.14
C PHE A 62 -15.02 8.16 -1.34
N PHE A 63 -14.17 7.36 -1.98
CA PHE A 63 -13.74 7.55 -3.38
C PHE A 63 -14.57 6.77 -4.40
N GLY A 64 -15.50 5.91 -3.97
CA GLY A 64 -16.30 5.07 -4.87
C GLY A 64 -15.51 3.96 -5.56
N LEU A 65 -14.41 3.50 -4.94
CA LEU A 65 -13.55 2.43 -5.45
C LEU A 65 -13.74 1.14 -4.66
N SER A 66 -13.36 -0.01 -5.23
CA SER A 66 -13.34 -1.27 -4.48
C SER A 66 -12.30 -1.26 -3.37
N GLU A 67 -12.61 -1.87 -2.23
CA GLU A 67 -11.70 -2.09 -1.10
C GLU A 67 -10.48 -2.92 -1.52
N ARG A 68 -10.66 -3.81 -2.51
CA ARG A 68 -9.57 -4.59 -3.10
C ARG A 68 -8.53 -3.73 -3.79
N PHE A 69 -8.91 -2.58 -4.34
CA PHE A 69 -7.94 -1.65 -4.94
C PHE A 69 -6.88 -1.26 -3.89
N TRP A 70 -7.32 -0.78 -2.74
CA TRP A 70 -6.44 -0.34 -1.66
C TRP A 70 -5.64 -1.49 -1.04
N ILE A 71 -6.28 -2.64 -0.82
CA ILE A 71 -5.60 -3.84 -0.30
C ILE A 71 -4.53 -4.35 -1.27
N ASN A 72 -4.81 -4.35 -2.58
CA ASN A 72 -3.84 -4.81 -3.56
C ASN A 72 -2.63 -3.87 -3.65
N LEU A 73 -2.83 -2.55 -3.49
CA LEU A 73 -1.70 -1.61 -3.40
C LEU A 73 -0.81 -1.94 -2.20
N GLN A 74 -1.42 -2.16 -1.03
CA GLN A 74 -0.67 -2.51 0.19
C GLN A 74 0.06 -3.84 0.04
N ALA A 75 -0.65 -4.88 -0.41
CA ALA A 75 -0.07 -6.21 -0.61
C ALA A 75 1.09 -6.18 -1.61
N ARG A 76 0.98 -5.40 -2.68
CA ARG A 76 2.06 -5.23 -3.65
C ARG A 76 3.28 -4.57 -3.01
N TYR A 77 3.10 -3.46 -2.31
CA TYR A 77 4.16 -2.77 -1.60
C TYR A 77 4.86 -3.70 -0.59
N ASP A 78 4.08 -4.39 0.25
CA ASP A 78 4.61 -5.30 1.26
C ASP A 78 5.39 -6.46 0.61
N LEU A 79 4.87 -7.04 -0.48
CA LEU A 79 5.57 -8.09 -1.22
C LEU A 79 6.88 -7.61 -1.85
N GLU A 80 6.93 -6.39 -2.38
CA GLU A 80 8.15 -5.82 -2.98
C GLU A 80 9.22 -5.58 -1.90
N ILE A 81 8.83 -5.00 -0.75
CA ILE A 81 9.74 -4.82 0.41
C ILE A 81 10.26 -6.16 0.93
N GLU A 82 9.38 -7.16 1.06
CA GLU A 82 9.75 -8.47 1.59
C GLU A 82 10.62 -9.27 0.62
N LYS A 83 10.38 -9.16 -0.70
CA LYS A 83 11.27 -9.74 -1.72
C LYS A 83 12.68 -9.16 -1.62
N ASP A 84 12.80 -7.86 -1.43
CA ASP A 84 14.10 -7.20 -1.27
C ASP A 84 14.78 -7.55 0.06
N ARG A 85 14.01 -7.84 1.11
CA ARG A 85 14.54 -8.30 2.40
C ARG A 85 15.05 -9.74 2.33
N LEU A 86 14.30 -10.62 1.66
CA LEU A 86 14.60 -12.05 1.62
C LEU A 86 15.63 -12.40 0.53
N LYS A 87 15.57 -11.77 -0.66
CA LYS A 87 16.49 -12.02 -1.79
C LYS A 87 16.76 -13.52 -1.97
N ASN A 88 18.03 -13.92 -1.97
CA ASN A 88 18.48 -15.29 -2.21
C ASN A 88 18.12 -16.26 -1.07
N ARG A 89 17.75 -15.75 0.11
CA ARG A 89 17.39 -16.61 1.26
C ARG A 89 16.17 -17.47 0.98
N LEU A 90 15.24 -17.01 0.14
CA LEU A 90 14.09 -17.83 -0.24
C LEU A 90 14.54 -19.09 -1.00
N ASP A 91 15.51 -18.97 -1.89
CA ASP A 91 16.02 -20.10 -2.68
C ASP A 91 16.84 -21.07 -1.81
N GLU A 92 17.48 -20.57 -0.75
CA GLU A 92 18.30 -21.35 0.18
C GLU A 92 17.48 -22.02 1.30
N GLU A 93 16.46 -21.34 1.84
CA GLU A 93 15.70 -21.77 3.03
C GLU A 93 14.40 -22.50 2.70
N VAL A 94 13.83 -22.32 1.49
CA VAL A 94 12.51 -22.84 1.13
C VAL A 94 12.62 -23.94 0.07
N HIS A 95 12.17 -25.15 0.42
CA HIS A 95 12.04 -26.24 -0.54
C HIS A 95 10.73 -26.14 -1.32
N VAL A 96 10.83 -26.17 -2.66
CA VAL A 96 9.65 -26.19 -3.54
C VAL A 96 8.96 -27.54 -3.44
N TYR A 97 7.71 -27.53 -2.99
CA TYR A 97 6.88 -28.73 -2.99
C TYR A 97 6.71 -29.25 -4.41
N THR A 98 7.19 -30.47 -4.65
CA THR A 98 7.01 -31.19 -5.92
C THR A 98 6.23 -32.46 -5.62
N SER A 99 4.94 -32.52 -5.98
CA SER A 99 4.21 -33.79 -5.90
C SER A 99 4.64 -34.67 -7.07
N ALA A 100 5.07 -35.90 -6.79
CA ALA A 100 5.20 -36.91 -7.82
C ALA A 100 3.82 -37.13 -8.48
N MET A 101 3.77 -37.04 -9.81
CA MET A 101 2.63 -37.54 -10.58
C MET A 101 2.51 -39.06 -10.44
#